data_AF-A0A976LRV2-F1
#
_entry.id   AF-A0A976LRV2-F1
#
_cell.length_a   1.000
_cell.length_b   1.000
_cell.length_c   1.000
_cell.angle_alpha   90.00
_cell.angle_beta   90.00
_cell.angle_gamma   90.00
#
_symmetry.space_group_name_H-M   'P 1'
#
loop_
_entity.id
_entity.type
_entity.pdbx_description
1 polymer ?
#
loop_
_entity_poly.entity_id
_entity_poly.type
_entity_poly.pdbx_seq_one_letter_code
_entity_poly.pdbx_strand_id
1 'polypeptide(L)'
;MKIAVTSTGPTLDDDVEARFGRCPYFLIIDTDTMQLEAIENPNMALGGGAGIQSAQLMSEKGVTTVLTGNCGPNAFNVFGQAGIQVIVGVNGPVRNAVEQFKRGAFSSASQPNVASHFGVNTSPAVPTPTGPPMTGPIGQGGGMGLGMGGGRGMGRGMGGGRGMGKGMGRGGGMGRGMGRGMGMAGSMGMPSTGPAAGFLEDDGLQNPDQELAELKQQAEMLDQQKQQLNQRITQLESSRRAVAVVDSEKCTGCGICIDVCPAGAIEVKEKAVINDEICTGCAACITECPNKAIIITQKEFSK
;
A
#
# COMPACT_ATOMS: atom_id res chain seq x y z
N MET A 1 6.34 21.95 -5.10
CA MET A 1 6.27 20.60 -4.47
C MET A 1 5.90 19.60 -5.56
N LYS A 2 6.55 18.43 -5.62
CA LYS A 2 6.29 17.44 -6.69
C LYS A 2 5.23 16.42 -6.31
N ILE A 3 4.16 16.35 -7.08
CA ILE A 3 3.13 15.32 -6.97
C ILE A 3 3.19 14.39 -8.18
N ALA A 4 2.81 13.12 -8.00
CA ALA A 4 2.57 12.20 -9.12
C ALA A 4 1.10 11.82 -9.18
N VAL A 5 0.54 11.79 -10.38
CA VAL A 5 -0.84 11.36 -10.63
C VAL A 5 -0.80 10.15 -11.56
N THR A 6 -1.51 9.07 -11.19
CA THR A 6 -1.71 7.93 -12.11
C THR A 6 -2.64 8.35 -13.23
N SER A 7 -2.28 8.08 -14.48
CA SER A 7 -3.07 8.52 -15.64
C SER A 7 -3.22 7.43 -16.68
N THR A 8 -4.35 7.47 -17.39
CA THR A 8 -4.63 6.66 -18.57
C THR A 8 -3.84 7.12 -19.80
N GLY A 9 -3.39 8.38 -19.83
CA GLY A 9 -2.61 8.97 -20.92
C GLY A 9 -1.57 10.01 -20.45
N PRO A 10 -0.78 10.58 -21.38
CA PRO A 10 0.34 11.46 -21.06
C PRO A 10 -0.05 12.93 -20.79
N THR A 11 -1.34 13.28 -20.81
CA THR A 11 -1.80 14.67 -20.73
C THR A 11 -2.64 14.94 -19.48
N LEU A 12 -2.81 16.22 -19.12
CA LEU A 12 -3.63 16.62 -17.97
C LEU A 12 -5.13 16.41 -18.17
N ASP A 13 -5.57 16.23 -19.41
CA ASP A 13 -6.98 16.04 -19.75
C ASP A 13 -7.37 14.56 -19.76
N ASP A 14 -6.39 13.66 -19.66
CA ASP A 14 -6.61 12.23 -19.47
C ASP A 14 -7.16 11.94 -18.06
N ASP A 15 -7.86 10.81 -17.93
CA ASP A 15 -8.45 10.38 -16.67
C ASP A 15 -7.43 9.73 -15.75
N VAL A 16 -7.64 9.91 -14.45
CA VAL A 16 -6.88 9.25 -13.40
C VAL A 16 -7.10 7.74 -13.47
N GLU A 17 -6.00 6.98 -13.56
CA GLU A 17 -6.06 5.54 -13.67
C GLU A 17 -6.30 4.89 -12.30
N ALA A 18 -7.19 3.89 -12.28
CA ALA A 18 -7.63 3.24 -11.07
C ALA A 18 -6.55 2.37 -10.39
N ARG A 19 -5.51 1.95 -11.09
CA ARG A 19 -4.50 0.99 -10.59
C ARG A 19 -3.13 1.64 -10.52
N PHE A 20 -2.62 1.88 -9.32
CA PHE A 20 -1.28 2.48 -9.16
C PHE A 20 -0.16 1.68 -9.83
N GLY A 21 0.03 0.42 -9.45
CA GLY A 21 1.21 -0.34 -9.89
C GLY A 21 1.22 -0.70 -11.38
N ARG A 22 0.10 -0.52 -12.07
CA ARG A 22 -0.10 -0.91 -13.48
C ARG A 22 -0.70 0.21 -14.31
N CYS A 23 -0.60 1.45 -13.86
CA CYS A 23 -1.09 2.56 -14.66
C CYS A 23 -0.24 2.73 -15.93
N PRO A 24 -0.83 3.18 -17.05
CA PRO A 24 -0.11 3.54 -18.26
C PRO A 24 0.96 4.61 -18.06
N TYR A 25 0.58 5.71 -17.39
CA TYR A 25 1.45 6.86 -17.21
C TYR A 25 1.45 7.34 -15.75
N PHE A 26 2.60 7.86 -15.33
CA PHE A 26 2.75 8.72 -14.16
C PHE A 26 2.95 10.15 -14.63
N LEU A 27 2.06 11.05 -14.24
CA LEU A 27 2.19 12.48 -14.51
C LEU A 27 2.81 13.15 -13.28
N ILE A 28 4.08 13.50 -13.37
CA ILE A 28 4.80 14.22 -12.33
C ILE A 28 4.59 15.71 -12.55
N ILE A 29 4.01 16.37 -11.56
CA ILE A 29 3.59 17.76 -11.65
C ILE A 29 4.23 18.52 -10.50
N ASP A 30 4.95 19.59 -10.82
CA ASP A 30 5.35 20.56 -9.81
C ASP A 30 4.19 21.52 -9.54
N THR A 31 3.66 21.47 -8.33
CA THR A 31 2.51 22.30 -7.90
C THR A 31 2.82 23.80 -7.86
N ASP A 32 4.09 24.18 -7.78
CA ASP A 32 4.54 25.57 -7.71
C ASP A 32 4.65 26.17 -9.12
N THR A 33 5.25 25.43 -10.07
CA THR A 33 5.52 25.92 -11.43
C THR A 33 4.54 25.41 -12.49
N MET A 34 3.68 24.46 -12.13
CA MET A 34 2.78 23.72 -13.03
C MET A 34 3.50 22.97 -14.16
N GLN A 35 4.81 22.72 -14.02
CA GLN A 35 5.55 21.90 -14.99
C GLN A 35 5.10 20.44 -14.90
N LEU A 36 4.84 19.86 -16.07
CA LEU A 36 4.39 18.48 -16.27
C LEU A 36 5.53 17.65 -16.88
N GLU A 37 5.87 16.54 -16.25
CA GLU A 37 6.70 15.48 -16.79
C GLU A 37 5.86 14.20 -16.87
N ALA A 38 5.53 13.76 -18.08
CA ALA A 38 4.79 12.52 -18.31
C ALA A 38 5.77 11.35 -18.47
N ILE A 39 5.61 10.32 -17.64
CA ILE A 39 6.46 9.12 -17.63
C ILE A 39 5.60 7.91 -17.96
N GLU A 40 5.95 7.18 -19.01
CA GLU A 40 5.35 5.87 -19.30
C GLU A 40 5.82 4.85 -18.27
N ASN A 41 4.90 4.03 -17.76
CA ASN A 41 5.23 3.07 -16.71
C ASN A 41 5.83 1.77 -17.30
N PRO A 42 7.12 1.49 -17.11
CA PRO A 42 7.75 0.27 -17.62
C PRO A 42 7.25 -0.99 -16.89
N ASN A 43 6.60 -0.82 -15.73
CA ASN A 43 6.27 -1.91 -14.81
C ASN A 43 4.87 -2.50 -15.05
N MET A 44 4.10 -1.96 -16.00
CA MET A 44 2.74 -2.40 -16.29
C MET A 44 2.62 -3.91 -16.55
N ALA A 45 3.54 -4.46 -17.33
CA ALA A 45 3.52 -5.84 -17.81
C ALA A 45 4.12 -6.84 -16.81
N LEU A 46 4.61 -6.38 -15.65
CA LEU A 46 5.24 -7.28 -14.68
C LEU A 46 4.21 -8.27 -14.09
N GLY A 47 4.58 -9.55 -14.11
CA GLY A 47 3.80 -10.64 -13.53
C GLY A 47 3.61 -10.52 -12.01
N GLY A 48 4.52 -9.82 -11.33
CA GLY A 48 4.45 -9.52 -9.90
C GLY A 48 5.36 -8.35 -9.53
N GLY A 49 5.09 -7.68 -8.41
CA GLY A 49 5.94 -6.58 -7.91
C GLY A 49 5.78 -5.24 -8.63
N ALA A 50 4.86 -5.13 -9.61
CA ALA A 50 4.63 -3.90 -10.38
C ALA A 50 4.42 -2.65 -9.51
N GLY A 51 3.67 -2.79 -8.40
CA GLY A 51 3.46 -1.70 -7.44
C GLY A 51 4.71 -1.32 -6.63
N ILE A 52 5.60 -2.28 -6.32
CA ILE A 52 6.84 -2.00 -5.57
C ILE A 52 7.80 -1.22 -6.47
N GLN A 53 8.03 -1.70 -7.69
CA GLN A 53 8.93 -1.03 -8.63
C GLN A 53 8.40 0.34 -9.06
N SER A 54 7.08 0.47 -9.25
CA SER A 54 6.48 1.78 -9.54
C SER A 54 6.62 2.75 -8.37
N ALA A 55 6.48 2.30 -7.12
CA ALA A 55 6.67 3.14 -5.94
C ALA A 55 8.14 3.56 -5.78
N GLN A 56 9.10 2.68 -6.07
CA GLN A 56 10.53 3.01 -6.10
C GLN A 56 10.84 4.09 -7.14
N LEU A 57 10.31 3.95 -8.36
CA LEU A 57 10.44 4.94 -9.42
C LEU A 57 9.93 6.33 -8.98
N MET A 58 8.80 6.38 -8.26
CA MET A 58 8.27 7.65 -7.74
C MET A 58 9.16 8.25 -6.64
N SER A 59 9.78 7.41 -5.81
CA SER A 59 10.76 7.85 -4.81
C SER A 59 12.02 8.43 -5.45
N GLU A 60 12.54 7.80 -6.50
CA GLU A 60 13.70 8.29 -7.25
C GLU A 60 13.43 9.64 -7.92
N LYS A 61 12.19 9.87 -8.37
CA LYS A 61 11.76 11.15 -8.97
C LYS A 61 11.53 12.26 -7.93
N GLY A 62 11.66 11.96 -6.63
CA GLY A 62 11.52 12.91 -5.55
C GLY A 62 10.09 13.42 -5.38
N VAL A 63 9.11 12.55 -5.64
CA VAL A 63 7.69 12.86 -5.47
C VAL A 63 7.34 12.84 -3.98
N THR A 64 6.64 13.85 -3.49
CA THR A 64 6.23 13.93 -2.07
C THR A 64 4.82 13.39 -1.86
N THR A 65 3.98 13.39 -2.91
CA THR A 65 2.59 12.93 -2.83
C THR A 65 2.15 12.22 -4.11
N VAL A 66 1.45 11.09 -3.97
CA VAL A 66 0.90 10.31 -5.07
C VAL A 66 -0.63 10.35 -5.02
N LEU A 67 -1.26 10.73 -6.12
CA LEU A 67 -2.71 10.70 -6.33
C LEU A 67 -3.04 9.51 -7.23
N THR A 68 -3.86 8.59 -6.73
CA THR A 68 -4.25 7.37 -7.47
C THR A 68 -5.68 6.98 -7.15
N GLY A 69 -6.30 6.19 -8.04
CA GLY A 69 -7.58 5.55 -7.71
C GLY A 69 -7.40 4.51 -6.61
N ASN A 70 -6.52 3.52 -6.82
CA ASN A 70 -6.25 2.47 -5.84
C ASN A 70 -4.76 2.23 -5.61
N CYS A 71 -4.41 1.92 -4.37
CA CYS A 71 -3.08 1.55 -3.94
C CYS A 71 -3.12 0.26 -3.11
N GLY A 72 -2.42 -0.78 -3.59
CA GLY A 72 -2.27 -2.04 -2.85
C GLY A 72 -1.26 -1.95 -1.71
N PRO A 73 -1.26 -2.92 -0.77
CA PRO A 73 -0.45 -2.89 0.45
C PRO A 73 1.06 -2.84 0.17
N ASN A 74 1.53 -3.56 -0.85
CA ASN A 74 2.95 -3.59 -1.19
C ASN A 74 3.48 -2.22 -1.63
N ALA A 75 2.73 -1.50 -2.46
CA ALA A 75 3.11 -0.15 -2.88
C ALA A 75 3.00 0.85 -1.72
N PHE A 76 1.93 0.73 -0.92
CA PHE A 76 1.69 1.59 0.22
C PHE A 76 2.82 1.50 1.27
N ASN A 77 3.36 0.30 1.51
CA ASN A 77 4.50 0.10 2.41
C ASN A 77 5.77 0.80 1.90
N VAL A 78 6.05 0.72 0.59
CA VAL A 78 7.21 1.41 -0.02
C VAL A 78 7.05 2.93 0.12
N PHE A 79 5.85 3.46 -0.12
CA PHE A 79 5.57 4.88 0.06
C PHE A 79 5.75 5.34 1.51
N GLY A 80 5.28 4.55 2.47
CA GLY A 80 5.47 4.84 3.90
C GLY A 80 6.95 4.89 4.30
N GLN A 81 7.78 3.99 3.76
CA GLN A 81 9.23 3.98 4.00
C GLN A 81 9.94 5.17 3.33
N ALA A 82 9.48 5.60 2.16
CA ALA A 82 10.03 6.75 1.43
C ALA A 82 9.51 8.11 1.94
N GLY A 83 8.59 8.12 2.91
CA GLY A 83 7.97 9.36 3.41
C GLY A 83 7.02 10.03 2.39
N ILE A 84 6.51 9.25 1.43
CA ILE A 84 5.64 9.73 0.36
C ILE A 84 4.18 9.57 0.79
N GLN A 85 3.42 10.67 0.75
CA GLN A 85 2.00 10.62 1.05
C GLN A 85 1.21 10.01 -0.10
N VAL A 86 0.23 9.17 0.19
CA VAL A 86 -0.62 8.55 -0.83
C VAL A 86 -2.04 9.03 -0.63
N ILE A 87 -2.69 9.47 -1.70
CA ILE A 87 -4.11 9.81 -1.73
C ILE A 87 -4.77 8.80 -2.67
N VAL A 88 -5.76 8.09 -2.13
CA VAL A 88 -6.52 7.04 -2.83
C VAL A 88 -7.96 7.48 -3.06
N GLY A 89 -8.66 6.83 -3.98
CA GLY A 89 -10.04 7.17 -4.34
C GLY A 89 -10.17 8.35 -5.29
N VAL A 90 -9.06 8.79 -5.90
CA VAL A 90 -9.06 9.87 -6.89
C VAL A 90 -9.62 9.35 -8.22
N ASN A 91 -10.57 10.09 -8.81
CA ASN A 91 -11.21 9.73 -10.06
C ASN A 91 -11.46 10.98 -10.93
N GLY A 92 -11.67 10.77 -12.23
CA GLY A 92 -11.93 11.81 -13.21
C GLY A 92 -10.64 12.42 -13.80
N PRO A 93 -10.74 13.57 -14.48
CA PRO A 93 -9.60 14.17 -15.19
C PRO A 93 -8.45 14.55 -14.27
N VAL A 94 -7.21 14.32 -14.69
CA VAL A 94 -6.00 14.63 -13.91
C VAL A 94 -5.96 16.10 -13.52
N ARG A 95 -6.33 17.02 -14.42
CA ARG A 95 -6.45 18.45 -14.15
C ARG A 95 -7.29 18.73 -12.90
N ASN A 96 -8.44 18.09 -12.78
CA ASN A 96 -9.34 18.29 -11.66
C ASN A 96 -8.74 17.74 -10.36
N ALA A 97 -8.08 16.57 -10.42
CA ALA A 97 -7.38 16.00 -9.26
C ALA A 97 -6.26 16.94 -8.77
N VAL A 98 -5.47 17.53 -9.67
CA VAL A 98 -4.41 18.47 -9.30
C VAL A 98 -4.99 19.75 -8.68
N GLU A 99 -6.07 20.28 -9.24
CA GLU A 99 -6.75 21.46 -8.68
C GLU A 99 -7.32 21.20 -7.29
N GLN A 100 -7.97 20.05 -7.09
CA GLN A 100 -8.51 19.65 -5.79
C GLN A 100 -7.39 19.45 -4.76
N PHE A 101 -6.25 18.90 -5.18
CA PHE A 101 -5.07 18.78 -4.33
C PHE A 101 -4.53 20.15 -3.90
N LYS A 102 -4.37 21.09 -4.84
CA LYS A 102 -3.92 22.46 -4.53
C LYS A 102 -4.87 23.21 -3.58
N ARG A 103 -6.16 22.87 -3.61
CA ARG A 103 -7.18 23.45 -2.70
C ARG A 103 -7.25 22.76 -1.34
N GLY A 104 -6.42 21.73 -1.10
CA GLY A 104 -6.43 20.97 0.16
C GLY A 104 -7.66 20.08 0.34
N ALA A 105 -8.34 19.69 -0.75
CA ALA A 105 -9.60 18.94 -0.70
C ALA A 105 -9.41 17.43 -0.44
N PHE A 106 -8.18 16.94 -0.36
CA PHE A 106 -7.88 15.53 -0.14
C PHE A 106 -7.29 15.28 1.24
N SER A 107 -7.77 14.21 1.88
CA SER A 107 -7.13 13.63 3.05
C SER A 107 -6.13 12.56 2.60
N SER A 108 -4.94 12.55 3.18
CA SER A 108 -3.97 11.48 2.95
C SER A 108 -4.53 10.13 3.43
N ALA A 109 -4.28 9.08 2.67
CA ALA A 109 -4.68 7.73 3.03
C ALA A 109 -3.76 7.22 4.15
N SER A 110 -4.34 6.68 5.23
CA SER A 110 -3.59 6.05 6.33
C SER A 110 -3.39 4.55 6.12
N GLN A 111 -4.14 3.95 5.18
CA GLN A 111 -4.15 2.52 4.86
C GLN A 111 -4.38 2.30 3.35
N PRO A 112 -3.91 1.17 2.78
CA PRO A 112 -4.23 0.79 1.39
C PRO A 112 -5.74 0.53 1.22
N ASN A 113 -6.31 0.90 0.07
CA ASN A 113 -7.75 0.79 -0.19
C ASN A 113 -8.15 -0.46 -1.00
N VAL A 114 -7.19 -1.30 -1.40
CA VAL A 114 -7.44 -2.57 -2.08
C VAL A 114 -6.60 -3.70 -1.51
N ALA A 115 -7.13 -4.93 -1.58
CA ALA A 115 -6.43 -6.13 -1.16
C ALA A 115 -5.18 -6.40 -2.03
N SER A 116 -4.26 -7.22 -1.51
CA SER A 116 -3.18 -7.79 -2.30
C SER A 116 -3.74 -8.41 -3.58
N HIS A 117 -3.08 -8.21 -4.72
CA HIS A 117 -3.47 -8.75 -6.04
C HIS A 117 -4.66 -8.06 -6.74
N PHE A 118 -5.01 -6.83 -6.37
CA PHE A 118 -5.98 -6.04 -7.14
C PHE A 118 -5.56 -5.87 -8.61
N GLY A 119 -6.40 -6.30 -9.55
CA GLY A 119 -6.19 -6.15 -10.99
C GLY A 119 -5.28 -7.20 -11.65
N VAL A 120 -4.93 -8.31 -10.98
CA VAL A 120 -4.53 -9.55 -11.67
C VAL A 120 -5.75 -10.42 -11.90
N ASN A 121 -5.88 -10.95 -13.12
CA ASN A 121 -6.90 -11.94 -13.47
C ASN A 121 -6.52 -13.31 -12.90
N THR A 122 -6.40 -13.41 -11.57
CA THR A 122 -6.58 -14.70 -10.90
C THR A 122 -8.04 -14.74 -10.51
N SER A 123 -8.88 -15.29 -11.40
CA SER A 123 -10.24 -15.67 -11.01
C SER A 123 -10.13 -16.44 -9.71
N PRO A 124 -10.78 -16.00 -8.62
CA PRO A 124 -10.97 -16.89 -7.49
C PRO A 124 -11.72 -18.08 -8.06
N ALA A 125 -11.16 -19.28 -7.91
CA ALA A 125 -11.95 -20.48 -8.12
C ALA A 125 -13.17 -20.35 -7.22
N VAL A 126 -14.33 -20.09 -7.82
CA VAL A 126 -15.61 -20.09 -7.13
C VAL A 126 -15.68 -21.46 -6.45
N PRO A 127 -15.78 -21.57 -5.11
CA PRO A 127 -16.15 -22.83 -4.52
C PRO A 127 -17.55 -23.13 -5.05
N THR A 128 -17.64 -24.10 -5.95
CA THR A 128 -18.92 -24.66 -6.40
C THR A 128 -19.75 -24.97 -5.16
N PRO A 129 -21.02 -24.56 -5.10
CA PRO A 129 -21.88 -24.88 -3.98
C PRO A 129 -21.98 -26.39 -3.87
N THR A 130 -21.31 -26.97 -2.88
CA THR A 130 -21.61 -28.32 -2.42
C THR A 130 -23.08 -28.32 -2.03
N GLY A 131 -23.86 -29.18 -2.68
CA GLY A 131 -25.29 -29.32 -2.47
C GLY A 131 -25.67 -29.57 -1.01
N PRO A 132 -26.97 -29.53 -0.69
CA PRO A 132 -27.46 -29.64 0.68
C PRO A 132 -26.96 -30.91 1.37
N PRO A 133 -26.69 -30.87 2.69
CA PRO A 133 -26.17 -32.00 3.42
C PRO A 133 -27.18 -33.15 3.38
N MET A 134 -26.74 -34.30 2.88
CA MET A 134 -27.47 -35.55 2.94
C MET A 134 -27.60 -35.97 4.41
N THR A 135 -28.73 -35.65 5.03
CA THR A 135 -29.17 -36.21 6.31
C THR A 135 -29.74 -37.61 6.07
N GLY A 136 -28.84 -38.59 5.87
CA GLY A 136 -29.18 -40.01 5.83
C GLY A 136 -28.41 -40.76 6.92
N PRO A 137 -29.03 -41.71 7.64
CA PRO A 137 -28.40 -42.40 8.75
C PRO A 137 -27.22 -43.27 8.28
N ILE A 138 -26.18 -43.29 9.09
CA ILE A 138 -24.95 -44.06 8.91
C ILE A 138 -25.30 -45.55 8.89
N GLY A 139 -25.41 -46.12 7.69
CA GLY A 139 -25.56 -47.55 7.45
C GLY A 139 -24.20 -48.23 7.53
N GLN A 140 -23.96 -48.89 8.66
CA GLN A 140 -22.89 -49.86 8.86
C GLN A 140 -23.11 -51.04 7.90
N GLY A 141 -22.19 -51.25 6.95
CA GLY A 141 -22.29 -52.35 5.99
C GLY A 141 -20.96 -52.66 5.34
N GLY A 142 -20.27 -53.69 5.86
CA GLY A 142 -19.08 -54.25 5.25
C GLY A 142 -19.38 -54.91 3.90
N GLY A 143 -18.40 -54.85 3.01
CA GLY A 143 -18.47 -55.54 1.72
C GLY A 143 -17.15 -55.42 0.95
N MET A 144 -16.29 -56.42 1.11
CA MET A 144 -15.21 -56.70 0.15
C MET A 144 -15.83 -57.01 -1.21
N GLY A 145 -15.45 -56.29 -2.25
CA GLY A 145 -15.89 -56.52 -3.62
C GLY A 145 -14.79 -56.27 -4.64
N LEU A 146 -14.01 -57.32 -4.94
CA LEU A 146 -13.15 -57.40 -6.11
C LEU A 146 -14.04 -57.43 -7.37
N GLY A 147 -14.04 -56.34 -8.14
CA GLY A 147 -14.80 -56.21 -9.38
C GLY A 147 -13.90 -55.89 -10.57
N MET A 148 -13.36 -56.94 -11.19
CA MET A 148 -12.66 -56.89 -12.47
C MET A 148 -13.70 -56.74 -13.59
N GLY A 149 -13.78 -55.56 -14.23
CA GLY A 149 -14.76 -55.26 -15.27
C GLY A 149 -14.11 -54.70 -16.52
N GLY A 150 -13.79 -55.58 -17.48
CA GLY A 150 -13.33 -55.21 -18.81
C GLY A 150 -14.47 -54.66 -19.67
N GLY A 151 -14.25 -53.50 -20.29
CA GLY A 151 -15.15 -52.89 -21.27
C GLY A 151 -14.40 -52.56 -22.55
N ARG A 152 -14.58 -53.39 -23.58
CA ARG A 152 -14.19 -53.12 -24.98
C ARG A 152 -15.10 -52.02 -25.54
N GLY A 153 -14.52 -50.89 -25.92
CA GLY A 153 -15.17 -49.87 -26.74
C GLY A 153 -14.43 -49.67 -28.06
N MET A 154 -14.85 -50.37 -29.11
CA MET A 154 -14.46 -50.08 -30.49
C MET A 154 -15.21 -48.83 -30.96
N GLY A 155 -14.50 -47.72 -31.17
CA GLY A 155 -14.99 -46.50 -31.80
C GLY A 155 -14.14 -46.13 -33.00
N ARG A 156 -14.66 -46.42 -34.19
CA ARG A 156 -14.11 -46.15 -35.53
C ARG A 156 -14.18 -44.64 -35.81
N GLY A 157 -13.06 -44.03 -36.21
CA GLY A 157 -13.03 -42.66 -36.73
C GLY A 157 -11.78 -42.41 -37.57
N MET A 158 -11.92 -42.49 -38.89
CA MET A 158 -10.88 -42.20 -39.90
C MET A 158 -10.71 -40.68 -40.10
N GLY A 159 -9.46 -40.25 -40.21
CA GLY A 159 -9.04 -38.92 -40.71
C GLY A 159 -7.74 -38.52 -40.00
N GLY A 160 -6.54 -38.57 -40.58
CA GLY A 160 -6.17 -38.33 -41.98
C GLY A 160 -5.49 -36.97 -42.08
N GLY A 161 -4.31 -36.80 -41.47
CA GLY A 161 -3.54 -35.55 -41.54
C GLY A 161 -2.07 -35.76 -41.18
N ARG A 162 -1.20 -35.62 -42.20
CA ARG A 162 0.25 -35.83 -42.16
C ARG A 162 0.96 -34.80 -41.27
N GLY A 163 1.94 -35.25 -40.50
CA GLY A 163 2.92 -34.39 -39.84
C GLY A 163 4.13 -35.19 -39.37
N MET A 164 5.12 -35.33 -40.24
CA MET A 164 6.43 -35.91 -39.91
C MET A 164 7.18 -34.97 -38.94
N GLY A 165 7.53 -35.47 -37.75
CA GLY A 165 8.40 -34.78 -36.80
C GLY A 165 9.19 -35.79 -35.98
N LYS A 166 10.31 -36.26 -36.53
CA LYS A 166 11.34 -37.01 -35.80
C LYS A 166 11.92 -36.13 -34.70
N GLY A 167 11.92 -36.61 -33.46
CA GLY A 167 12.58 -35.96 -32.34
C GLY A 167 12.91 -36.97 -31.23
N MET A 168 13.83 -37.89 -31.51
CA MET A 168 14.50 -38.70 -30.49
C MET A 168 15.45 -37.81 -29.69
N GLY A 169 15.28 -37.76 -28.37
CA GLY A 169 16.15 -37.01 -27.46
C GLY A 169 16.18 -37.62 -26.06
N ARG A 170 16.82 -38.79 -25.96
CA ARG A 170 17.17 -39.49 -24.71
C ARG A 170 18.42 -38.82 -24.13
N GLY A 171 18.39 -38.41 -22.86
CA GLY A 171 19.55 -37.78 -22.24
C GLY A 171 19.48 -37.68 -20.72
N GLY A 172 19.39 -38.82 -20.02
CA GLY A 172 19.79 -38.91 -18.62
C GLY A 172 21.31 -39.11 -18.54
N GLY A 173 22.01 -38.24 -17.83
CA GLY A 173 23.46 -38.29 -17.66
C GLY A 173 23.88 -37.85 -16.26
N MET A 174 24.07 -38.82 -15.36
CA MET A 174 24.85 -38.68 -14.14
C MET A 174 26.34 -38.60 -14.50
N GLY A 175 27.00 -37.50 -14.15
CA GLY A 175 28.45 -37.33 -14.31
C GLY A 175 29.13 -37.11 -12.96
N ARG A 176 29.68 -38.19 -12.38
CA ARG A 176 30.71 -38.15 -11.33
C ARG A 176 32.00 -37.59 -11.94
N GLY A 177 32.53 -36.51 -11.37
CA GLY A 177 33.85 -35.96 -11.70
C GLY A 177 34.71 -35.82 -10.45
N MET A 178 35.46 -36.87 -10.14
CA MET A 178 36.43 -36.95 -9.04
C MET A 178 37.79 -36.48 -9.59
N GLY A 179 38.14 -35.22 -9.35
CA GLY A 179 39.38 -34.59 -9.82
C GLY A 179 40.44 -34.50 -8.72
N ARG A 180 41.32 -35.49 -8.71
CA ARG A 180 42.45 -35.68 -7.80
C ARG A 180 43.62 -34.80 -8.24
N GLY A 181 43.99 -33.79 -7.45
CA GLY A 181 45.19 -32.96 -7.66
C GLY A 181 46.18 -33.17 -6.52
N MET A 182 47.17 -34.02 -6.75
CA MET A 182 48.21 -34.41 -5.80
C MET A 182 49.49 -33.67 -6.20
N GLY A 183 50.03 -32.82 -5.31
CA GLY A 183 51.19 -31.97 -5.58
C GLY A 183 52.13 -31.86 -4.38
N MET A 184 53.08 -32.79 -4.34
CA MET A 184 54.40 -32.83 -3.70
C MET A 184 54.68 -32.18 -2.33
N ALA A 185 55.18 -33.07 -1.46
CA ALA A 185 55.92 -32.82 -0.24
C ALA A 185 57.31 -32.21 -0.50
N GLY A 186 57.72 -31.30 0.38
CA GLY A 186 59.09 -30.87 0.61
C GLY A 186 59.28 -30.59 2.09
N SER A 187 59.71 -31.61 2.82
CA SER A 187 60.03 -31.59 4.26
C SER A 187 61.31 -30.83 4.56
N MET A 188 61.33 -30.02 5.63
CA MET A 188 62.38 -29.99 6.68
C MET A 188 62.16 -28.81 7.64
N GLY A 189 62.05 -29.08 8.95
CA GLY A 189 62.13 -28.05 10.00
C GLY A 189 61.24 -28.27 11.23
N MET A 190 61.64 -29.15 12.14
CA MET A 190 61.22 -29.21 13.56
C MET A 190 62.04 -28.18 14.38
N PRO A 191 61.80 -27.92 15.68
CA PRO A 191 60.56 -27.88 16.46
C PRO A 191 60.45 -26.66 17.43
N SER A 192 59.29 -26.58 18.09
CA SER A 192 59.09 -26.25 19.52
C SER A 192 58.97 -24.78 20.01
N THR A 193 57.95 -24.63 20.85
CA THR A 193 57.69 -23.61 21.89
C THR A 193 57.38 -22.18 21.47
N GLY A 194 56.13 -21.96 21.08
CA GLY A 194 55.40 -20.72 21.39
C GLY A 194 54.09 -21.12 22.08
N PRO A 195 53.62 -20.40 23.12
CA PRO A 195 52.39 -20.75 23.79
C PRO A 195 51.26 -20.60 22.77
N ALA A 196 50.53 -21.70 22.54
CA ALA A 196 49.26 -21.65 21.85
C ALA A 196 48.39 -20.65 22.61
N ALA A 197 48.15 -19.49 21.99
CA ALA A 197 47.08 -18.61 22.40
C ALA A 197 45.84 -19.50 22.55
N GLY A 198 45.26 -19.51 23.75
CA GLY A 198 44.02 -20.18 24.02
C GLY A 198 43.05 -19.75 22.93
N PHE A 199 42.65 -20.72 22.11
CA PHE A 199 41.41 -20.60 21.37
C PHE A 199 40.36 -20.42 22.46
N LEU A 200 39.90 -19.18 22.60
CA LEU A 200 38.69 -18.88 23.31
C LEU A 200 37.61 -19.72 22.64
N GLU A 201 37.16 -20.75 23.35
CA GLU A 201 35.86 -21.35 23.12
C GLU A 201 34.83 -20.25 23.38
N ASP A 202 34.52 -19.45 22.36
CA ASP A 202 33.33 -18.64 22.33
C ASP A 202 32.24 -19.46 21.63
N ASP A 203 31.64 -20.35 22.43
CA ASP A 203 30.34 -20.98 22.19
C ASP A 203 29.26 -19.88 22.17
N GLY A 204 29.26 -19.08 21.11
CA GLY A 204 28.42 -17.90 20.93
C GLY A 204 27.44 -18.03 19.77
N LEU A 205 27.04 -19.25 19.38
CA LEU A 205 25.86 -19.44 18.53
C LEU A 205 24.63 -19.15 19.40
N GLN A 206 24.23 -17.88 19.45
CA GLN A 206 22.92 -17.48 19.96
C GLN A 206 21.87 -18.38 19.33
N ASN A 207 21.17 -19.13 20.17
CA ASN A 207 20.20 -20.13 19.74
C ASN A 207 19.11 -19.38 18.93
N PRO A 208 18.91 -19.65 17.62
CA PRO A 208 18.01 -18.84 16.79
C PRO A 208 16.57 -18.76 17.32
N ASP A 209 16.15 -19.77 18.07
CA ASP A 209 14.86 -19.80 18.76
C ASP A 209 14.78 -18.83 19.96
N GLN A 210 15.90 -18.62 20.67
CA GLN A 210 16.00 -17.64 21.76
C GLN A 210 15.97 -16.22 21.21
N GLU A 211 16.73 -15.94 20.15
CA GLU A 211 16.72 -14.62 19.47
C GLU A 211 15.32 -14.29 18.92
N LEU A 212 14.63 -15.27 18.30
CA LEU A 212 13.27 -15.08 17.81
C LEU A 212 12.27 -14.79 18.95
N ALA A 213 12.44 -15.43 20.11
CA ALA A 213 11.59 -15.17 21.27
C ALA A 213 11.82 -13.75 21.83
N GLU A 214 13.08 -13.33 21.93
CA GLU A 214 13.46 -11.98 22.36
C GLU A 214 12.94 -10.90 21.40
N LEU A 215 13.10 -11.10 20.09
CA LEU A 215 12.60 -10.16 19.07
C LEU A 215 11.07 -10.04 19.08
N LYS A 216 10.34 -11.14 19.33
CA LYS A 216 8.89 -11.11 19.49
C LYS A 216 8.47 -10.33 20.72
N GLN A 217 9.15 -10.53 21.85
CA GLN A 217 8.91 -9.77 23.07
C GLN A 217 9.20 -8.28 22.87
N GLN A 218 10.29 -7.94 22.17
CA GLN A 218 10.60 -6.55 21.81
C GLN A 218 9.53 -5.93 20.92
N ALA A 219 9.04 -6.66 19.91
CA ALA A 219 7.96 -6.19 19.04
C ALA A 219 6.67 -5.91 19.83
N GLU A 220 6.31 -6.79 20.78
CA GLU A 220 5.13 -6.60 21.62
C GLU A 220 5.26 -5.38 22.54
N MET A 221 6.45 -5.13 23.12
CA MET A 221 6.71 -3.92 23.90
C MET A 221 6.58 -2.64 23.05
N LEU A 222 7.07 -2.66 21.80
CA LEU A 222 6.95 -1.52 20.89
C LEU A 222 5.49 -1.26 20.50
N ASP A 223 4.69 -2.30 20.31
CA ASP A 223 3.26 -2.14 20.04
C ASP A 223 2.52 -1.51 21.23
N GLN A 224 2.88 -1.88 22.46
CA GLN A 224 2.34 -1.22 23.66
C GLN A 224 2.73 0.26 23.72
N GLN A 225 3.99 0.60 23.44
CA GLN A 225 4.44 2.01 23.37
C GLN A 225 3.69 2.81 22.30
N LYS A 226 3.50 2.23 21.11
CA LYS A 226 2.72 2.83 20.02
C LYS A 226 1.29 3.12 20.44
N GLN A 227 0.64 2.18 21.14
CA GLN A 227 -0.71 2.37 21.64
C GLN A 227 -0.79 3.52 22.65
N GLN A 228 0.16 3.63 23.57
CA GLN A 228 0.23 4.74 24.53
C GLN A 228 0.41 6.10 23.84
N LEU A 229 1.29 6.17 22.83
CA LEU A 229 1.48 7.40 22.05
C LEU A 229 0.19 7.80 21.33
N ASN A 230 -0.50 6.86 20.67
CA ASN A 230 -1.75 7.16 19.98
C ASN A 230 -2.86 7.65 20.92
N GLN A 231 -2.94 7.09 22.14
CA GLN A 231 -3.86 7.58 23.16
C GLN A 231 -3.54 9.03 23.53
N ARG A 232 -2.27 9.37 23.71
CA ARG A 232 -1.83 10.74 24.02
C ARG A 232 -2.07 11.72 22.88
N ILE A 233 -1.86 11.29 21.62
CA ILE A 233 -2.20 12.08 20.44
C ILE A 233 -3.71 12.39 20.45
N THR A 234 -4.55 11.38 20.62
CA THR A 234 -6.01 11.54 20.65
C THR A 234 -6.45 12.50 21.77
N GLN A 235 -5.81 12.41 22.94
CA GLN A 235 -6.08 13.32 24.05
C GLN A 235 -5.69 14.76 23.72
N LEU A 236 -4.55 14.98 23.08
CA LEU A 236 -4.09 16.30 22.68
C LEU A 236 -4.93 16.88 21.53
N GLU A 237 -5.36 16.04 20.60
CA GLU A 237 -6.28 16.42 19.53
C GLU A 237 -7.67 16.79 20.06
N SER A 238 -8.22 16.03 21.01
CA SER A 238 -9.51 16.39 21.64
C SER A 238 -9.44 17.69 22.46
N SER A 239 -8.24 18.11 22.84
CA SER A 239 -8.00 19.40 23.52
C SER A 239 -7.89 20.57 22.54
N ARG A 240 -7.72 20.31 21.23
CA ARG A 240 -7.74 21.32 20.18
C ARG A 240 -9.17 21.52 19.68
N ARG A 241 -9.74 22.69 19.94
CA ARG A 241 -11.09 23.02 19.46
C ARG A 241 -11.01 23.70 18.11
N ALA A 242 -11.85 23.26 17.18
CA ALA A 242 -12.07 23.95 15.91
C ALA A 242 -12.88 25.22 16.17
N VAL A 243 -12.33 26.38 15.80
CA VAL A 243 -13.00 27.69 15.94
C VAL A 243 -13.05 28.41 14.60
N ALA A 244 -14.14 29.11 14.36
CA ALA A 244 -14.32 29.90 13.15
C ALA A 244 -13.65 31.27 13.32
N VAL A 245 -12.90 31.71 12.31
CA VAL A 245 -12.19 32.99 12.26
C VAL A 245 -12.62 33.76 11.03
N VAL A 246 -12.78 35.08 11.19
CA VAL A 246 -13.24 35.98 10.13
C VAL A 246 -12.05 36.70 9.48
N ASP A 247 -12.03 36.68 8.15
CA ASP A 247 -11.16 37.49 7.29
C ASP A 247 -11.79 38.88 7.10
N SER A 248 -11.18 39.87 7.75
CA SER A 248 -11.64 41.27 7.73
C SER A 248 -11.60 41.92 6.34
N GLU A 249 -10.77 41.44 5.42
CA GLU A 249 -10.68 42.00 4.07
C GLU A 249 -11.86 41.58 3.21
N LYS A 250 -12.33 40.33 3.36
CA LYS A 250 -13.46 39.77 2.60
C LYS A 250 -14.81 39.98 3.27
N CYS A 251 -14.84 40.13 4.59
CA CYS A 251 -16.08 40.31 5.33
C CYS A 251 -16.72 41.66 4.99
N THR A 252 -17.99 41.70 4.60
CA THR A 252 -18.71 42.97 4.34
C THR A 252 -19.60 43.40 5.52
N GLY A 253 -19.62 42.63 6.61
CA GLY A 253 -20.51 42.92 7.75
C GLY A 253 -21.99 42.65 7.48
N CYS A 254 -22.34 41.84 6.47
CA CYS A 254 -23.73 41.62 6.05
C CYS A 254 -24.64 40.93 7.08
N GLY A 255 -24.11 40.36 8.16
CA GLY A 255 -24.90 39.81 9.26
C GLY A 255 -25.36 38.36 9.11
N ILE A 256 -25.33 37.73 7.93
CA ILE A 256 -25.88 36.38 7.71
C ILE A 256 -25.31 35.34 8.71
N CYS A 257 -24.04 35.46 9.09
CA CYS A 257 -23.40 34.55 10.02
C CYS A 257 -24.01 34.56 11.43
N ILE A 258 -24.53 35.70 11.92
CA ILE A 258 -25.12 35.77 13.26
C ILE A 258 -26.43 34.99 13.33
N ASP A 259 -27.24 35.05 12.27
CA ASP A 259 -28.57 34.41 12.22
C ASP A 259 -28.47 32.88 12.17
N VAL A 260 -27.39 32.36 11.57
CA VAL A 260 -27.17 30.93 11.40
C VAL A 260 -26.30 30.33 12.50
N CYS A 261 -25.86 31.12 13.49
CA CYS A 261 -25.00 30.63 14.56
C CYS A 261 -25.83 30.01 15.70
N PRO A 262 -25.88 28.67 15.84
CA PRO A 262 -26.67 28.04 16.90
C PRO A 262 -26.09 28.29 18.31
N ALA A 263 -24.81 28.65 18.39
CA ALA A 263 -24.12 28.89 19.65
C ALA A 263 -24.23 30.35 20.12
N GLY A 264 -24.75 31.27 19.28
CA GLY A 264 -24.74 32.70 19.59
C GLY A 264 -23.33 33.29 19.74
N ALA A 265 -22.34 32.70 19.08
CA ALA A 265 -20.92 33.04 19.26
C ALA A 265 -20.45 34.25 18.42
N ILE A 266 -21.34 34.93 17.69
CA ILE A 266 -20.98 35.92 16.67
C ILE A 266 -21.62 37.26 16.97
N GLU A 267 -20.82 38.33 16.94
CA GLU A 267 -21.29 39.72 17.00
C GLU A 267 -20.93 40.45 15.71
N VAL A 268 -21.86 41.23 15.15
CA VAL A 268 -21.66 41.97 13.90
C VAL A 268 -21.89 43.46 14.14
N LYS A 269 -20.84 44.27 13.95
CA LYS A 269 -20.92 45.73 13.89
C LYS A 269 -20.59 46.19 12.48
N GLU A 270 -19.33 46.55 12.22
CA GLU A 270 -18.82 46.81 10.86
C GLU A 270 -18.30 45.53 10.19
N LYS A 271 -17.77 44.60 10.98
CA LYS A 271 -17.30 43.27 10.58
C LYS A 271 -17.80 42.24 11.61
N ALA A 272 -17.84 40.98 11.22
CA ALA A 272 -18.18 39.90 12.12
C ALA A 272 -16.99 39.58 13.03
N VAL A 273 -17.25 39.44 14.33
CA VAL A 273 -16.28 38.98 15.34
C VAL A 273 -16.85 37.72 15.98
N ILE A 274 -16.03 36.67 16.07
CA ILE A 274 -16.43 35.38 16.62
C ILE A 274 -15.76 35.21 17.98
N ASN A 275 -16.53 34.83 18.99
CA ASN A 275 -16.03 34.48 20.31
C ASN A 275 -15.58 33.01 20.32
N ASP A 276 -14.27 32.81 20.38
CA ASP A 276 -13.62 31.50 20.33
C ASP A 276 -14.04 30.57 21.50
N GLU A 277 -14.40 31.11 22.67
CA GLU A 277 -14.79 30.32 23.84
C GLU A 277 -16.20 29.71 23.68
N ILE A 278 -17.10 30.46 23.04
CA ILE A 278 -18.49 30.06 22.79
C ILE A 278 -18.60 29.24 21.50
N CYS A 279 -17.77 29.56 20.49
CA CYS A 279 -17.79 28.92 19.19
C CYS A 279 -17.64 27.40 19.30
N THR A 280 -18.61 26.66 18.75
CA THR A 280 -18.60 25.20 18.75
C THR A 280 -17.87 24.60 17.55
N GLY A 281 -17.48 25.40 16.56
CA GLY A 281 -16.85 24.93 15.33
C GLY A 281 -17.80 24.22 14.37
N CYS A 282 -19.13 24.39 14.51
CA CYS A 282 -20.14 23.70 13.68
C CYS A 282 -20.14 24.09 12.18
N ALA A 283 -19.37 25.10 11.79
CA ALA A 283 -19.19 25.57 10.41
C ALA A 283 -20.44 26.12 9.68
N ALA A 284 -21.59 26.29 10.35
CA ALA A 284 -22.80 26.85 9.73
C ALA A 284 -22.56 28.23 9.07
N CYS A 285 -21.83 29.11 9.76
CA CYS A 285 -21.51 30.45 9.25
C CYS A 285 -20.60 30.45 8.01
N ILE A 286 -19.84 29.38 7.78
CA ILE A 286 -18.93 29.26 6.63
C ILE A 286 -19.74 28.97 5.37
N THR A 287 -20.65 28.00 5.47
CA THR A 287 -21.55 27.60 4.37
C THR A 287 -22.38 28.78 3.87
N GLU A 288 -22.87 29.60 4.80
CA GLU A 288 -23.79 30.70 4.49
C GLU A 288 -23.08 32.03 4.20
N CYS A 289 -21.74 32.08 4.27
CA CYS A 289 -21.01 33.32 4.00
C CYS A 289 -20.90 33.56 2.48
N PRO A 290 -21.59 34.56 1.91
CA PRO A 290 -21.56 34.80 0.46
C PRO A 290 -20.17 35.22 -0.04
N ASN A 291 -19.38 35.88 0.83
CA ASN A 291 -18.03 36.35 0.50
C ASN A 291 -16.94 35.33 0.87
N LYS A 292 -17.31 34.16 1.42
CA LYS A 292 -16.35 33.15 1.91
C LYS A 292 -15.28 33.75 2.84
N ALA A 293 -15.72 34.67 3.71
CA ALA A 293 -14.85 35.42 4.61
C ALA A 293 -14.61 34.71 5.95
N ILE A 294 -15.10 33.48 6.15
CA ILE A 294 -14.99 32.76 7.42
C ILE A 294 -14.29 31.42 7.15
N ILE A 295 -13.31 31.07 7.98
CA ILE A 295 -12.53 29.83 7.90
C ILE A 295 -12.51 29.11 9.25
N ILE A 296 -12.32 27.78 9.26
CA ILE A 296 -12.04 27.03 10.48
C ILE A 296 -10.53 27.02 10.73
N THR A 297 -10.16 27.28 11.98
CA THR A 297 -8.79 27.09 12.49
C THR A 297 -8.81 26.18 13.71
N GLN A 298 -7.70 25.47 13.95
CA GLN A 298 -7.50 24.72 15.19
C GLN A 298 -6.73 25.61 16.16
N LYS A 299 -7.34 25.97 17.29
CA LYS A 299 -6.67 26.73 18.35
C LYS A 299 -6.38 25.82 19.55
N GLU A 300 -5.19 25.97 20.10
CA GLU A 300 -4.81 25.34 21.36
C GLU A 300 -5.44 26.13 22.50
N PHE A 301 -6.39 25.52 23.20
CA PHE A 301 -6.92 26.07 24.44
C PHE A 301 -6.09 25.53 25.59
N SER A 302 -5.22 26.37 26.15
CA SER A 302 -4.69 26.12 27.49
C SER A 302 -5.82 26.44 28.47
N LYS A 303 -6.39 25.41 29.09
CA LYS A 303 -7.13 25.60 30.34
C LYS A 303 -6.20 26.08 31.44
#